data_AF-A0A499UZR0-F1
#
_entry.id   AF-A0A499UZR0-F1
#
_cell.length_a   1.000
_cell.length_b   1.000
_cell.length_c   1.000
_cell.angle_alpha   90.00
_cell.angle_beta   90.00
_cell.angle_gamma   90.00
#
_symmetry.space_group_name_H-M   'P 1'
#
loop_
_entity.id
_entity.type
_entity.pdbx_description
1 polymer ?
#
loop_
_entity_poly.entity_id
_entity_poly.type
_entity_poly.pdbx_seq_one_letter_code
_entity_poly.pdbx_strand_id
1 'polypeptide(L)'
;MAGYRRGRLVTSGSKIDAAAEDAAREASIHRTAGAAQSAAHAAAAESLNDQGITCASTSVSVNTGGLSVPVGQVGTVTVTVTCTVDLSDLLLPGVPGARTLTSTATSVVDQYRQRGD
;
A
#
# COMPACT_ATOMS: atom_id res chain seq x y z
N MET A 1 4.78 -5.22 -26.48
CA MET A 1 5.75 -4.73 -25.47
C MET A 1 5.09 -3.60 -24.70
N ALA A 2 4.34 -3.90 -23.63
CA ALA A 2 3.70 -2.88 -22.81
C ALA A 2 4.63 -2.55 -21.64
N GLY A 3 5.29 -1.40 -21.72
CA GLY A 3 6.07 -0.85 -20.63
C GLY A 3 5.16 -0.59 -19.43
N TYR A 4 5.43 -1.27 -18.33
CA TYR A 4 4.81 -0.97 -17.05
C TYR A 4 5.34 0.39 -16.61
N ARG A 5 4.57 1.43 -16.94
CA ARG A 5 4.83 2.80 -16.56
C ARG A 5 4.73 2.85 -15.04
N ARG A 6 5.89 2.74 -14.37
CA ARG A 6 6.11 3.05 -12.95
C ARG A 6 5.29 4.31 -12.65
N GLY A 7 4.18 4.14 -11.94
CA GLY A 7 3.25 5.20 -11.63
C GLY A 7 3.99 6.25 -10.83
N ARG A 8 4.45 7.30 -11.49
CA ARG A 8 4.96 8.50 -10.85
C ARG A 8 3.75 9.21 -10.24
N LEU A 9 3.36 8.82 -9.04
CA LEU A 9 2.44 9.60 -8.22
C LEU A 9 3.27 10.35 -7.18
N VAL A 10 3.00 11.65 -7.18
CA VAL A 10 3.83 12.73 -6.69
C VAL A 10 3.20 13.26 -5.41
N THR A 11 4.05 13.43 -4.39
CA THR A 11 4.00 14.46 -3.34
C THR A 11 3.38 14.13 -1.96
N SER A 12 4.24 14.33 -0.95
CA SER A 12 3.97 14.62 0.47
C SER A 12 3.75 13.46 1.44
N GLY A 13 4.68 12.50 1.51
CA GLY A 13 4.76 11.63 2.69
C GLY A 13 5.75 10.48 2.56
N SER A 14 7.06 10.76 2.47
CA SER A 14 8.12 9.74 2.27
C SER A 14 8.02 8.53 3.20
N LYS A 15 7.45 8.73 4.40
CA LYS A 15 7.19 7.70 5.39
C LYS A 15 6.01 6.76 5.03
N ILE A 16 4.92 7.34 4.56
CA ILE A 16 3.73 6.61 4.09
C ILE A 16 3.96 5.98 2.72
N ASP A 17 4.79 6.61 1.88
CA ASP A 17 5.22 6.02 0.61
C ASP A 17 5.95 4.70 0.85
N ALA A 18 6.85 4.64 1.83
CA ALA A 18 7.51 3.40 2.22
C ALA A 18 6.50 2.33 2.69
N ALA A 19 5.54 2.72 3.53
CA ALA A 19 4.49 1.80 4.00
C ALA A 19 3.62 1.27 2.85
N ALA A 20 3.30 2.11 1.86
CA ALA A 20 2.53 1.69 0.68
C ALA A 20 3.34 0.75 -0.22
N GLU A 21 4.62 1.03 -0.44
CA GLU A 21 5.54 0.18 -1.20
C GLU A 21 5.72 -1.20 -0.54
N ASP A 22 5.98 -1.24 0.77
CA ASP A 22 6.11 -2.50 1.53
C ASP A 22 4.81 -3.30 1.51
N ALA A 23 3.67 -2.64 1.71
CA ALA A 23 2.37 -3.27 1.63
C ALA A 23 2.07 -3.83 0.24
N ALA A 24 2.40 -3.11 -0.84
CA ALA A 24 2.22 -3.58 -2.21
C ALA A 24 3.15 -4.75 -2.54
N ARG A 25 4.37 -4.74 -2.02
CA ARG A 25 5.34 -5.83 -2.16
C ARG A 25 4.83 -7.09 -1.48
N GLU A 26 4.43 -7.01 -0.22
CA GLU A 26 3.89 -8.16 0.51
C GLU A 26 2.58 -8.67 -0.13
N ALA A 27 1.67 -7.76 -0.51
CA ALA A 27 0.45 -8.13 -1.22
C ALA A 27 0.73 -8.92 -2.51
N SER A 28 1.81 -8.59 -3.23
CA SER A 28 2.19 -9.27 -4.48
C SER A 28 2.81 -10.66 -4.29
N ILE A 29 3.27 -10.99 -3.07
CA ILE A 29 3.74 -12.34 -2.71
C ILE A 29 2.54 -13.27 -2.50
N HIS A 30 1.42 -12.73 -1.99
CA HIS A 30 0.23 -13.49 -1.72
C HIS A 30 -0.65 -13.67 -2.97
N ARG A 31 -1.04 -14.92 -3.19
CA ARG A 31 -1.83 -15.38 -4.35
C ARG A 31 -3.35 -15.25 -4.19
N THR A 32 -3.85 -14.89 -3.01
CA THR A 32 -5.28 -14.73 -2.75
C THR A 32 -5.59 -13.35 -2.22
N ALA A 33 -6.75 -12.81 -2.58
CA ALA A 33 -7.14 -11.46 -2.20
C ALA A 33 -7.18 -11.26 -0.67
N GLY A 34 -7.72 -12.24 0.06
CA GLY A 34 -7.78 -12.18 1.53
C GLY A 34 -6.41 -12.18 2.18
N ALA A 35 -5.49 -13.05 1.74
CA ALA A 35 -4.14 -13.09 2.29
C ALA A 35 -3.33 -11.84 1.93
N ALA A 36 -3.46 -11.35 0.69
CA ALA A 36 -2.82 -10.11 0.24
C ALA A 36 -3.31 -8.90 1.04
N GLN A 37 -4.62 -8.82 1.34
CA GLN A 37 -5.18 -7.77 2.18
C GLN A 37 -4.63 -7.81 3.60
N SER A 38 -4.68 -8.96 4.26
CA SER A 38 -4.17 -9.09 5.63
C SER A 38 -2.67 -8.81 5.72
N ALA A 39 -1.87 -9.31 4.79
CA ALA A 39 -0.43 -9.07 4.75
C ALA A 39 -0.09 -7.60 4.46
N ALA A 40 -0.77 -6.97 3.50
CA ALA A 40 -0.59 -5.54 3.21
C ALA A 40 -0.92 -4.66 4.41
N HIS A 41 -1.98 -4.98 5.15
CA HIS A 41 -2.35 -4.26 6.37
C HIS A 41 -1.28 -4.40 7.47
N ALA A 42 -0.77 -5.61 7.68
CA ALA A 42 0.28 -5.87 8.67
C ALA A 42 1.58 -5.13 8.29
N ALA A 43 2.02 -5.24 7.05
CA ALA A 43 3.22 -4.57 6.55
C ALA A 43 3.10 -3.04 6.61
N ALA A 44 1.95 -2.47 6.21
CA ALA A 44 1.72 -1.04 6.32
C ALA A 44 1.77 -0.57 7.79
N ALA A 45 1.17 -1.31 8.72
CA ALA A 45 1.18 -0.98 10.13
C ALA A 45 2.59 -1.05 10.74
N GLU A 46 3.36 -2.08 10.39
CA GLU A 46 4.73 -2.27 10.83
C GLU A 46 5.64 -1.15 10.28
N SER A 47 5.59 -0.87 8.98
CA SER A 47 6.36 0.24 8.39
C SER A 47 5.98 1.59 9.00
N LEU A 48 4.70 1.84 9.29
CA LEU A 48 4.27 3.08 9.97
C LEU A 48 4.84 3.17 11.39
N ASN A 49 4.81 2.07 12.14
CA ASN A 49 5.35 1.98 13.49
C ASN A 49 6.87 2.19 13.51
N ASP A 50 7.60 1.57 12.57
CA ASP A 50 9.05 1.75 12.40
C ASP A 50 9.41 3.19 12.03
N GLN A 51 8.55 3.84 11.25
CA GLN A 51 8.68 5.25 10.89
C GLN A 51 8.32 6.20 12.03
N GLY A 52 7.77 5.69 13.15
CA GLY A 52 7.27 6.47 14.28
C GLY A 52 6.03 7.30 13.94
N ILE A 53 5.23 6.88 12.96
CA ILE A 53 3.96 7.53 12.62
C ILE A 53 2.83 6.86 13.40
N THR A 54 2.25 7.61 14.33
CA THR A 54 1.00 7.23 14.99
C THR A 54 -0.17 7.84 14.22
N CYS A 55 -0.80 7.05 13.37
CA CYS A 55 -2.04 7.44 12.70
C CYS A 55 -3.21 7.29 13.67
N ALA A 56 -4.05 8.31 13.80
CA ALA A 56 -5.32 8.22 14.51
C ALA A 56 -6.30 7.27 13.79
N SER A 57 -6.19 7.18 12.47
CA SER A 57 -6.92 6.20 11.66
C SER A 57 -6.11 5.80 10.43
N THR A 58 -5.93 4.50 10.24
CA THR A 58 -5.31 3.90 9.04
C THR A 58 -6.35 3.13 8.24
N SER A 59 -6.43 3.42 6.95
CA SER A 59 -7.24 2.69 5.98
C SER A 59 -6.34 2.21 4.85
N VAL A 60 -6.22 0.89 4.69
CA VAL A 60 -5.46 0.27 3.60
C VAL A 60 -6.46 -0.38 2.67
N SER A 61 -6.46 0.03 1.41
CA SER A 61 -7.30 -0.53 0.37
C SER A 61 -6.44 -1.27 -0.63
N VAL A 62 -6.56 -2.59 -0.65
CA VAL A 62 -5.85 -3.45 -1.61
C VAL A 62 -6.81 -3.79 -2.74
N ASN A 63 -6.53 -3.24 -3.92
CA ASN A 63 -7.22 -3.55 -5.14
C ASN A 63 -6.61 -4.79 -5.79
N THR A 64 -7.23 -5.94 -5.52
CA THR A 64 -6.84 -7.25 -6.02
C THR A 64 -7.55 -7.59 -7.33
N GLY A 65 -8.01 -6.60 -8.09
CA GLY A 65 -8.71 -6.81 -9.36
C GLY A 65 -7.90 -7.65 -10.36
N GLY A 66 -6.56 -7.56 -10.29
CA GLY A 66 -5.66 -8.43 -11.04
C GLY A 66 -5.37 -9.80 -10.43
N LEU A 67 -5.85 -10.12 -9.23
CA LEU A 67 -5.81 -11.49 -8.67
C LEU A 67 -7.06 -12.30 -9.04
N SER A 68 -8.17 -11.62 -9.34
CA SER A 68 -9.42 -12.26 -9.78
C SER A 68 -9.45 -12.59 -11.27
N VAL A 69 -8.40 -12.25 -12.04
CA VAL A 69 -8.31 -12.66 -13.45
C VAL A 69 -7.97 -14.16 -13.55
N PRO A 70 -8.48 -14.86 -14.57
CA PRO A 70 -8.22 -16.28 -14.78
C PRO A 70 -6.71 -16.59 -14.83
N VAL A 71 -6.35 -17.78 -14.36
CA VAL A 71 -4.98 -18.32 -14.43
C VAL A 71 -4.44 -18.21 -15.87
N GLY A 72 -3.32 -17.50 -16.04
CA GLY A 72 -2.70 -17.24 -17.35
C GLY A 72 -2.55 -15.76 -17.70
N GLN A 73 -3.23 -14.85 -16.99
CA GLN A 73 -3.07 -13.41 -17.14
C GLN A 73 -2.19 -12.82 -16.03
N VAL A 74 -1.35 -11.84 -16.38
CA VAL A 74 -0.51 -11.13 -15.41
C VAL A 74 -1.41 -10.28 -14.51
N GLY A 75 -1.48 -10.65 -13.23
CA GLY A 75 -2.20 -9.89 -12.22
C GLY A 75 -1.41 -8.67 -11.75
N THR A 76 -2.12 -7.57 -11.51
CA THR A 76 -1.56 -6.40 -10.81
C THR A 76 -2.37 -6.14 -9.55
N VAL A 77 -1.68 -5.72 -8.50
CA VAL A 77 -2.28 -5.34 -7.22
C VAL A 77 -1.92 -3.89 -6.95
N THR A 78 -2.95 -3.08 -6.73
CA THR A 78 -2.80 -1.68 -6.33
C THR A 78 -3.11 -1.57 -4.85
N VAL A 79 -2.23 -0.98 -4.07
CA VAL A 79 -2.46 -0.71 -2.65
C VAL A 79 -2.55 0.79 -2.44
N THR A 80 -3.65 1.26 -1.87
CA THR A 80 -3.82 2.64 -1.41
C THR A 80 -3.82 2.67 0.11
N VAL A 81 -2.83 3.33 0.68
CA VAL A 81 -2.72 3.56 2.13
C VAL A 81 -3.18 4.98 2.41
N THR A 82 -4.16 5.12 3.29
CA THR A 82 -4.61 6.41 3.82
C THR A 82 -4.41 6.41 5.33
N CYS A 83 -3.72 7.41 5.85
CA CYS A 83 -3.48 7.60 7.27
C CYS A 83 -3.87 9.03 7.65
N THR A 84 -4.73 9.15 8.64
CA THR A 84 -5.08 10.42 9.26
C THR A 84 -4.25 10.57 10.53
N VAL A 85 -3.37 11.56 10.55
CA VAL A 85 -2.61 11.95 11.74
C VAL A 85 -3.32 13.13 12.41
N ASP A 86 -3.60 13.03 13.70
CA ASP A 86 -4.09 14.16 14.48
C ASP A 86 -2.92 15.09 14.78
N LEU A 87 -2.96 16.30 14.21
CA LEU A 87 -2.02 17.38 14.53
C LEU A 87 -2.54 18.21 15.72
N SER A 88 -3.60 17.75 16.37
CA SER A 88 -4.17 18.34 17.58
C SER A 88 -3.13 18.47 18.71
N ASP A 89 -2.14 17.57 18.77
CA ASP A 89 -1.03 17.62 19.72
C ASP A 89 0.05 18.67 19.34
N LEU A 90 0.11 19.05 18.06
CA LEU A 90 1.13 19.97 17.55
C LEU A 90 0.79 21.45 17.79
N LEU A 91 -0.38 21.79 18.37
CA LEU A 91 -0.77 23.15 18.81
C LEU A 91 -0.41 24.26 17.80
N LEU A 92 -0.40 23.97 16.51
CA LEU A 92 -0.04 24.93 15.46
C LEU A 92 -1.22 25.88 15.24
N PRO A 93 -1.10 27.18 15.57
CA PRO A 93 -2.19 28.13 15.41
C PRO A 93 -2.54 28.26 13.91
N GLY A 94 -3.76 27.86 13.54
CA GLY A 94 -4.31 28.08 12.20
C GLY A 94 -4.53 26.83 11.32
N VAL A 95 -4.25 25.62 11.81
CA VAL A 95 -4.49 24.38 11.04
C VAL A 95 -5.58 23.52 11.72
N PRO A 96 -6.71 23.21 11.05
CA PRO A 96 -7.74 22.38 11.65
C PRO A 96 -7.26 20.94 11.86
N GLY A 97 -6.99 20.59 13.12
CA GLY A 97 -7.17 19.27 13.79
C GLY A 97 -6.41 18.04 13.28
N ALA A 98 -6.45 17.73 11.99
CA ALA A 98 -5.93 16.47 11.47
C ALA A 98 -5.43 16.61 10.03
N ARG A 99 -4.33 15.93 9.71
CA ARG A 99 -3.80 15.84 8.35
C ARG A 99 -3.99 14.43 7.83
N THR A 100 -4.77 14.30 6.77
CA THR A 100 -4.90 13.04 6.04
C THR A 100 -3.79 12.94 5.00
N LEU A 101 -3.06 11.84 5.06
CA LEU A 101 -1.98 11.47 4.16
C LEU A 101 -2.43 10.26 3.37
N THR A 102 -2.28 10.30 2.05
CA THR A 102 -2.66 9.21 1.17
C THR A 102 -1.51 8.90 0.22
N SER A 103 -1.16 7.63 0.10
CA SER A 103 -0.21 7.13 -0.90
C SER A 103 -0.74 5.88 -1.57
N THR A 104 -0.34 5.70 -2.81
CA THR A 104 -0.78 4.58 -3.65
C THR A 104 0.44 3.96 -4.29
N ALA A 105 0.62 2.66 -4.07
CA ALA A 105 1.64 1.84 -4.69
C ALA A 105 0.99 0.78 -5.58
N THR A 106 1.69 0.34 -6.62
CA THR A 106 1.20 -0.73 -7.49
C THR A 106 2.32 -1.73 -7.75
N SER A 107 2.04 -2.99 -7.47
CA SER A 107 2.96 -4.10 -7.67
C SER A 107 2.35 -5.14 -8.61
N VAL A 108 3.21 -5.83 -9.35
CA VAL A 108 2.80 -6.91 -10.26
C VAL A 108 2.86 -8.21 -9.48
N VAL A 109 1.79 -9.01 -9.53
CA VAL A 109 1.76 -10.31 -8.86
C VAL A 109 2.60 -11.28 -9.67
N ASP A 110 3.64 -11.82 -9.05
CA ASP A 110 4.45 -12.87 -9.66
C ASP A 110 3.68 -14.19 -9.58
N GLN A 111 2.81 -14.42 -10.56
CA GLN A 111 2.04 -15.67 -10.69
C GLN A 111 2.88 -16.80 -11.32
N TYR A 112 4.18 -16.58 -11.60
CA TYR A 112 4.94 -17.42 -12.53
C TYR A 112 5.84 -18.48 -11.90
N ARG A 113 5.88 -18.65 -10.57
CA ARG A 113 6.65 -19.73 -9.94
C ARG A 113 5.79 -20.90 -9.47
N GLN A 114 5.37 -21.73 -10.42
CA GLN A 114 5.22 -23.16 -10.17
C GLN A 114 5.52 -23.97 -11.45
N ARG A 115 6.75 -23.89 -11.96
CA ARG A 115 7.39 -24.97 -12.73
C ARG A 115 8.90 -24.99 -12.47
N GLY A 116 9.38 -26.14 -12.02
CA GLY A 116 10.75 -26.45 -11.58
C GLY A 116 10.67 -26.92 -10.12
N ASP A 117 10.68 -28.20 -9.78
CA ASP A 117 11.15 -29.42 -10.44
C ASP A 117 10.25 -30.59 -9.98
#